data_AF-A0A1G1WDB4-F1
#
_entry.id   AF-A0A1G1WDB4-F1
#
_cell.length_a   1.000
_cell.length_b   1.000
_cell.length_c   1.000
_cell.angle_alpha   90.00
_cell.angle_beta   90.00
_cell.angle_gamma   90.00
#
_symmetry.space_group_name_H-M   'P 1'
#
loop_
_entity.id
_entity.type
_entity.pdbx_description
1 polymer ?
#
loop_
_entity_poly.entity_id
_entity_poly.type
_entity_poly.pdbx_seq_one_letter_code
_entity_poly.pdbx_strand_id
1 'polypeptide(L)' 'MPEKEKFYKVYNSLPLNLRNEVVIVVDDEPITWKVARLEVDNDTKLGNIIIQKLENLNII' A
#
# COMPACT_ATOMS: atom_id res chain seq x y z
N MET A 1 4.22 -10.47 -9.82
CA MET A 1 4.76 -9.10 -9.68
C MET A 1 5.44 -9.06 -8.33
N PRO A 2 6.79 -9.14 -8.28
CA PRO A 2 7.54 -9.21 -7.03
C PRO A 2 7.18 -8.07 -6.04
N GLU A 3 6.74 -6.93 -6.55
CA GLU A 3 6.34 -5.74 -5.78
C GLU A 3 5.05 -5.98 -4.95
N LYS A 4 4.09 -6.76 -5.47
CA LYS A 4 2.89 -7.15 -4.70
C LYS A 4 3.23 -8.05 -3.52
N GLU A 5 4.14 -9.01 -3.75
CA GLU A 5 4.60 -9.92 -2.69
C GLU A 5 5.35 -9.16 -1.60
N LYS A 6 6.21 -8.21 -1.96
CA LYS A 6 6.85 -7.28 -1.02
C LYS A 6 5.84 -6.49 -0.21
N PHE A 7 4.85 -5.89 -0.89
CA PHE A 7 3.77 -5.16 -0.22
C PHE A 7 3.03 -6.04 0.81
N TYR A 8 2.66 -7.27 0.45
CA TYR A 8 2.00 -8.19 1.37
C TYR A 8 2.88 -8.59 2.54
N LYS A 9 4.18 -8.78 2.32
CA LYS A 9 5.12 -9.07 3.40
C LYS A 9 5.15 -7.93 4.41
N VAL A 10 5.24 -6.68 3.94
CA VAL A 10 5.22 -5.50 4.80
C VAL A 10 3.85 -5.37 5.50
N TYR A 11 2.75 -5.37 4.76
CA TYR A 11 1.40 -5.23 5.33
C TYR A 11 1.06 -6.28 6.38
N ASN A 12 1.41 -7.55 6.14
CA ASN A 12 1.16 -8.64 7.08
C ASN A 12 2.01 -8.55 8.35
N SER A 13 3.16 -7.88 8.28
CA SER A 13 4.01 -7.59 9.45
C SER A 13 3.50 -6.44 10.31
N LEU A 14 2.58 -5.62 9.79
CA LEU A 14 2.05 -4.47 10.52
C LEU A 14 1.09 -4.89 11.65
N PRO A 15 1.30 -4.38 12.89
CA PRO A 15 0.30 -4.40 13.94
C PRO A 15 -1.04 -3.83 13.48
N LEU A 16 -2.14 -4.34 14.05
CA LEU A 16 -3.49 -3.98 13.62
C LEU A 16 -3.79 -2.47 13.71
N ASN A 17 -3.24 -1.77 14.72
CA ASN A 17 -3.42 -0.33 14.86
C ASN A 17 -2.75 0.44 13.72
N LEU A 18 -1.56 0.03 13.27
CA LEU A 18 -0.84 0.70 12.17
C LEU A 18 -1.54 0.54 10.82
N ARG A 19 -2.43 -0.45 10.67
CA ARG A 19 -3.16 -0.64 9.40
C ARG A 19 -4.14 0.50 9.09
N ASN A 20 -4.54 1.27 10.09
CA ASN A 20 -5.41 2.44 9.91
C ASN A 20 -4.61 3.74 9.70
N GLU A 21 -3.29 3.71 9.83
CA GLU A 21 -2.44 4.89 9.61
C GLU A 21 -2.24 5.16 8.12
N VAL A 22 -2.05 6.44 7.79
CA VAL A 22 -1.75 6.90 6.43
C VAL A 22 -0.36 6.43 6.02
N VAL A 23 -0.24 5.78 4.87
CA VAL A 23 1.04 5.32 4.31
C VAL A 23 1.51 6.20 3.17
N ILE A 24 0.59 6.73 2.37
CA ILE A 24 0.94 7.51 1.19
C ILE A 24 -0.16 8.51 0.86
N VAL A 25 0.19 9.60 0.18
CA VAL A 25 -0.75 10.54 -0.43
C VAL A 25 -0.72 10.37 -1.94
N VAL A 26 -1.88 10.19 -2.56
CA VAL A 26 -2.06 10.09 -4.01
C VAL A 26 -3.10 11.14 -4.41
N ASP A 27 -2.76 12.04 -5.33
CA ASP A 27 -3.65 13.11 -5.80
C ASP A 27 -4.31 13.91 -4.66
N ASP A 28 -3.49 14.31 -3.67
CA ASP A 28 -3.90 15.01 -2.43
C ASP A 28 -4.83 14.21 -1.50
N GLU A 29 -5.10 12.94 -1.80
CA GLU A 29 -5.88 12.04 -0.97
C GLU A 29 -4.97 11.15 -0.10
N PRO A 30 -5.10 11.21 1.24
CA PRO A 30 -4.34 10.35 2.15
C PRO A 30 -4.88 8.91 2.12
N ILE A 31 -4.02 7.97 1.77
CA ILE A 31 -4.33 6.55 1.68
C ILE A 31 -3.74 5.82 2.89
N THR A 32 -4.59 5.08 3.61
CA THR A 32 -4.16 4.22 4.73
C THR A 32 -3.66 2.87 4.23
N TRP A 33 -2.90 2.16 5.07
CA TRP A 33 -2.48 0.78 4.76
C TRP A 33 -3.66 -0.15 4.43
N LYS A 34 -4.79 -0.01 5.14
CA LYS A 34 -6.00 -0.82 4.91
C LYS A 34 -6.65 -0.51 3.56
N VAL A 35 -6.74 0.76 3.18
CA VAL A 35 -7.25 1.16 1.85
C VAL A 35 -6.29 0.66 0.76
N ALA A 36 -4.98 0.87 0.93
CA ALA A 36 -3.97 0.35 0.02
C ALA A 36 -4.11 -1.17 -0.19
N ARG A 37 -4.31 -1.94 0.88
CA ARG A 37 -4.52 -3.39 0.79
C ARG A 37 -5.73 -3.75 -0.06
N LEU A 38 -6.85 -3.05 0.13
CA LEU A 38 -8.09 -3.27 -0.61
C LEU A 38 -7.92 -2.95 -2.10
N GLU A 39 -7.29 -1.83 -2.43
CA GLU A 39 -7.02 -1.43 -3.82
C GLU A 39 -6.09 -2.43 -4.52
N VAL A 40 -5.07 -2.91 -3.81
CA VAL A 40 -4.12 -3.92 -4.30
C VAL A 40 -4.78 -5.28 -4.50
N ASP A 41 -5.67 -5.71 -3.59
CA ASP A 41 -6.45 -6.95 -3.70
C ASP A 41 -7.38 -6.96 -4.92
N ASN A 42 -7.97 -5.80 -5.21
CA ASN A 42 -8.92 -5.66 -6.32
C ASN A 42 -8.25 -5.31 -7.65
N ASP A 43 -6.91 -5.36 -7.72
CA ASP A 43 -6.13 -5.09 -8.93
C ASP A 43 -6.46 -3.73 -9.58
N THR A 44 -6.79 -2.72 -8.78
CA THR A 44 -7.22 -1.42 -9.32
C THR A 44 -6.05 -0.62 -9.87
N LYS A 45 -6.34 0.39 -10.71
CA LYS A 45 -5.34 1.34 -11.18
C LYS A 45 -4.68 2.08 -10.02
N LEU A 46 -5.46 2.44 -9.00
CA LEU A 46 -4.97 3.09 -7.79
C LEU A 46 -4.04 2.15 -7.00
N GLY A 47 -4.40 0.87 -6.86
CA GLY A 47 -3.55 -0.14 -6.22
C GLY A 47 -2.18 -0.27 -6.89
N ASN A 48 -2.13 -0.24 -8.23
CA ASN A 48 -0.87 -0.26 -8.97
C ASN A 48 -0.04 1.03 -8.73
N ILE A 49 -0.68 2.21 -8.71
CA ILE A 49 -0.02 3.48 -8.41
C ILE A 49 0.56 3.47 -6.99
N ILE A 50 -0.19 2.94 -6.02
CA ILE A 50 0.25 2.83 -4.62
C ILE A 50 1.51 1.97 -4.53
N ILE A 51 1.50 0.76 -5.10
CA ILE A 51 2.68 -0.14 -5.07
C ILE A 51 3.90 0.54 -5.70
N GLN A 52 3.73 1.15 -6.87
CA GLN A 52 4.84 1.85 -7.54
C GLN A 52 5.41 2.99 -6.69
N LYS A 53 4.55 3.80 -6.06
CA LYS A 53 5.00 4.87 -5.18
C LYS A 53 5.71 4.33 -3.93
N LEU A 54 5.19 3.28 -3.31
CA LEU A 54 5.81 2.67 -2.12
C LEU A 54 7.18 2.06 -2.45
N GLU A 55 7.32 1.39 -3.59
CA GLU A 55 8.60 0.85 -4.08
C GLU A 55 9.59 1.99 -4.38
N ASN A 56 9.16 3.05 -5.06
CA ASN A 56 10.01 4.21 -5.36
C ASN A 56 10.52 4.93 -4.09
N LEU A 57 9.77 4.86 -2.99
CA LEU A 57 10.15 5.39 -1.69
C LEU A 57 10.95 4.40 -0.83
N ASN A 58 11.21 3.18 -1.34
CA ASN A 58 11.83 2.07 -0.60
C ASN A 58 11.12 1.72 0.72
N ILE A 59 9.79 1.87 0.76
CA ILE A 59 8.97 1.46 1.92
C ILE A 59 8.67 -0.05 1.86
N ILE A 60 8.60 -0.60 0.65
CA ILE A 60 8.39 -2.03 0.37
C ILE A 60 9.54 -2.60 -0.44
#